data_AF-A0A7C7V208-F1
#
_entry.id   AF-A0A7C7V208-F1
#
_cell.length_a   1.000
_cell.length_b   1.000
_cell.length_c   1.000
_cell.angle_alpha   90.00
_cell.angle_beta   90.00
_cell.angle_gamma   90.00
#
_symmetry.space_group_name_H-M   'P 1'
#
loop_
_entity.id
_entity.type
_entity.pdbx_description
1 polymer ?
#
loop_
_entity_poly.entity_id
_entity_poly.type
_entity_poly.pdbx_seq_one_letter_code
_entity_poly.pdbx_strand_id
1 'polypeptide(L)'
;MPDVLFYLTCRTEKIVAQVAESLVWPSLAEGSVPRTKVKEFVAEMLPESKSAKQITSAIFRTYEEFGIGKTNRTTLSVCPRFGTLPAFAYILYLEFPEPGMYKFERVLQGPMQKWLLWDQAWIVEQLYSLRQARLLSKVSEIDSHRQFTTRFSLAEAMDRIVALAEKNPGFSEKAGVLN
;
A
#
# COMPACT_ATOMS: atom_id res chain seq x y z
N MET A 1 10.69 -7.14 1.18
CA MET A 1 9.29 -6.84 0.80
C MET A 1 9.15 -5.33 0.60
N PRO A 2 9.32 -4.81 -0.63
CA PRO A 2 9.34 -3.37 -0.90
C PRO A 2 8.08 -2.62 -0.45
N ASP A 3 6.90 -3.21 -0.65
CA ASP A 3 5.62 -2.60 -0.26
C ASP A 3 5.52 -2.30 1.24
N VAL A 4 6.03 -3.22 2.08
CA VAL A 4 6.07 -3.01 3.54
C VAL A 4 6.98 -1.84 3.89
N LEU A 5 8.15 -1.74 3.26
CA LEU A 5 9.09 -0.67 3.52
C LEU A 5 8.54 0.68 3.06
N PHE A 6 7.88 0.74 1.91
CA PHE A 6 7.20 1.94 1.44
C PHE A 6 6.09 2.36 2.41
N TYR A 7 5.24 1.41 2.82
CA TYR A 7 4.18 1.67 3.78
C TYR A 7 4.72 2.22 5.11
N LEU A 8 5.79 1.62 5.66
CA LEU A 8 6.45 2.12 6.87
C LEU A 8 7.09 3.50 6.67
N THR A 9 7.61 3.76 5.47
CA THR A 9 8.12 5.09 5.08
C THR A 9 6.99 6.11 5.13
N CYS A 10 5.82 5.82 4.53
CA CYS A 10 4.65 6.71 4.61
C CYS A 10 4.18 6.95 6.07
N ARG A 11 4.21 5.92 6.93
CA ARG A 11 3.86 6.08 8.35
C ARG A 11 4.81 6.98 9.11
N THR A 12 6.09 6.97 8.76
CA THR A 12 7.15 7.72 9.43
C THR A 12 7.25 9.14 8.87
N GLU A 13 7.20 9.26 7.55
CA GLU A 13 7.38 10.48 6.78
C GLU A 13 6.04 11.02 6.29
N LYS A 14 5.41 11.89 7.07
CA LYS A 14 4.07 12.45 6.78
C LYS A 14 3.96 13.08 5.39
N ILE A 15 5.02 13.70 4.88
CA ILE A 15 5.01 14.33 3.55
C ILE A 15 4.82 13.29 2.43
N VAL A 16 5.36 12.07 2.58
CA VAL A 16 5.21 11.00 1.60
C VAL A 16 3.77 10.49 1.61
N ALA A 17 3.20 10.26 2.80
CA ALA A 17 1.79 9.86 2.93
C ALA A 17 0.83 10.92 2.35
N GLN A 18 1.08 12.20 2.60
CA GLN A 18 0.25 13.27 2.06
C GLN A 18 0.34 13.38 0.55
N VAL A 19 1.55 13.26 -0.02
CA VAL A 19 1.69 13.19 -1.49
C VAL A 19 0.95 11.97 -2.04
N ALA A 20 1.02 10.82 -1.37
CA ALA A 20 0.28 9.63 -1.77
C ALA A 20 -1.24 9.86 -1.80
N GLU A 21 -1.80 10.41 -0.72
CA GLU A 21 -3.25 10.60 -0.58
C GLU A 21 -3.82 11.78 -1.37
N SER A 22 -3.09 12.90 -1.43
CA SER A 22 -3.60 14.16 -1.99
C SER A 22 -3.23 14.36 -3.45
N LEU A 23 -2.18 13.70 -3.95
CA LEU A 23 -1.74 13.84 -5.34
C LEU A 23 -1.76 12.52 -6.10
N VAL A 24 -1.10 11.48 -5.58
CA VAL A 24 -0.90 10.24 -6.35
C VAL A 24 -2.19 9.44 -6.50
N TRP A 25 -2.89 9.19 -5.39
CA TRP A 25 -4.14 8.44 -5.39
C TRP A 25 -5.23 9.11 -6.26
N PRO A 26 -5.49 10.43 -6.14
CA PRO A 26 -6.43 11.11 -7.03
C PRO A 26 -6.01 11.10 -8.50
N SER A 27 -4.71 11.09 -8.78
CA SER A 27 -4.17 11.07 -10.14
C SER A 27 -3.95 9.67 -10.72
N LEU A 28 -4.49 8.63 -10.08
CA LEU A 28 -4.33 7.26 -10.52
C LEU A 28 -5.02 7.00 -11.87
N ALA A 29 -6.15 7.68 -12.14
CA ALA A 29 -6.89 7.56 -13.40
C ALA A 29 -6.10 8.15 -14.58
N GLU A 30 -5.35 9.23 -14.35
CA GLU A 30 -4.46 9.87 -15.32
C GLU A 30 -3.14 9.09 -15.50
N GLY A 31 -2.85 8.14 -14.62
CA GLY A 31 -1.67 7.27 -14.66
C GLY A 31 -0.34 7.99 -14.41
N SER A 32 -0.37 9.28 -14.09
CA SER A 32 0.86 10.04 -13.80
C SER A 32 0.62 11.34 -13.02
N VAL A 33 1.65 11.76 -12.30
CA VAL A 33 1.69 13.04 -11.57
C VAL A 33 2.88 13.87 -12.06
N PRO A 34 2.67 15.11 -12.52
CA PRO A 34 3.77 16.02 -12.85
C PRO A 34 4.64 16.36 -11.63
N ARG A 35 5.95 16.37 -11.82
CA ARG A 35 6.93 16.75 -10.80
C ARG A 35 6.73 18.18 -10.31
N THR A 36 6.26 19.08 -11.17
CA THR A 36 5.90 20.46 -10.80
C THR A 36 4.79 20.48 -9.77
N LYS A 37 3.70 19.71 -9.99
CA LYS A 37 2.56 19.58 -9.07
C LYS A 37 3.00 19.04 -7.70
N VAL A 38 3.87 18.03 -7.68
CA VAL A 38 4.42 17.51 -6.41
C VAL A 38 5.32 18.54 -5.73
N LYS A 39 6.13 19.27 -6.48
CA LYS A 39 7.00 20.32 -5.93
C LYS A 39 6.19 21.47 -5.32
N GLU A 40 5.15 21.93 -6.01
CA GLU A 40 4.24 22.97 -5.54
C GLU A 40 3.58 22.55 -4.23
N PHE A 41 2.98 21.36 -4.20
CA PHE A 41 2.38 20.80 -3.00
C PHE A 41 3.37 20.67 -1.83
N VAL A 42 4.59 20.18 -2.08
CA VAL A 42 5.63 20.07 -1.05
C VAL A 42 6.06 21.45 -0.54
N ALA A 43 6.14 22.45 -1.41
CA ALA A 43 6.48 23.82 -1.02
C ALA A 43 5.38 24.47 -0.19
N GLU A 44 4.10 24.21 -0.49
CA GLU A 44 2.96 24.66 0.30
C GLU A 44 2.91 24.01 1.68
N MET A 45 3.24 22.72 1.77
CA MET A 45 3.29 21.99 3.04
C MET A 45 4.47 22.37 3.93
N LEU A 46 5.56 22.88 3.35
CA LEU A 46 6.80 23.24 4.04
C LEU A 46 7.30 24.64 3.61
N PRO A 47 6.54 25.71 3.88
CA PRO A 47 6.79 27.04 3.30
C PRO A 47 8.11 27.68 3.74
N GLU A 48 8.62 27.30 4.92
CA GLU A 48 9.90 27.82 5.44
C GLU A 48 11.12 27.03 4.91
N SER A 49 10.89 25.93 4.18
CA SER A 49 11.96 25.05 3.74
C SER A 49 12.47 25.41 2.34
N LYS A 50 13.77 25.74 2.27
CA LYS A 50 14.47 25.86 0.97
C LYS A 50 14.71 24.51 0.29
N SER A 51 14.34 23.39 0.92
CA SER A 51 14.62 22.03 0.44
C SER A 51 13.49 21.39 -0.36
N ALA A 52 12.41 22.10 -0.71
CA ALA A 52 11.28 21.54 -1.46
C ALA A 52 11.71 20.74 -2.72
N LYS A 53 12.68 21.25 -3.49
CA LYS A 53 13.24 20.55 -4.66
C LYS A 53 13.91 19.22 -4.29
N GLN A 54 14.67 19.21 -3.19
CA GLN A 54 15.37 18.01 -2.70
C GLN A 54 14.36 16.99 -2.17
N ILE A 55 13.38 17.42 -1.39
CA ILE A 55 12.29 16.58 -0.89
C ILE A 55 11.48 15.99 -2.04
N THR A 56 11.07 16.77 -3.03
CA THR A 56 10.39 16.22 -4.23
C THR A 56 11.23 15.16 -4.93
N SER A 57 12.54 15.37 -5.00
CA SER A 57 13.44 14.40 -5.64
C SER A 57 13.60 13.13 -4.82
N ALA A 58 13.64 13.25 -3.49
CA ALA A 58 13.63 12.11 -2.58
C ALA A 58 12.32 11.32 -2.71
N ILE A 59 11.16 11.99 -2.72
CA ILE A 59 9.85 11.34 -2.91
C ILE A 59 9.83 10.53 -4.22
N PHE A 60 10.24 11.13 -5.34
CA PHE A 60 10.30 10.41 -6.62
C PHE A 60 11.18 9.16 -6.54
N ARG A 61 12.37 9.28 -5.93
CA ARG A 61 13.27 8.13 -5.71
C ARG A 61 12.63 7.07 -4.83
N THR A 62 11.98 7.45 -3.74
CA THR A 62 11.24 6.52 -2.86
C THR A 62 10.21 5.71 -3.65
N TYR A 63 9.41 6.35 -4.50
CA TYR A 63 8.42 5.64 -5.33
C TYR A 63 9.07 4.65 -6.31
N GLU A 64 10.19 5.02 -6.92
CA GLU A 64 10.91 4.18 -7.87
C GLU A 64 11.67 3.03 -7.21
N GLU A 65 12.40 3.31 -6.13
CA GLU A 65 13.19 2.33 -5.36
C GLU A 65 12.31 1.23 -4.77
N PHE A 66 11.11 1.58 -4.29
CA PHE A 66 10.14 0.61 -3.79
C PHE A 66 9.22 0.02 -4.89
N GLY A 67 9.39 0.43 -6.14
CA GLY A 67 8.63 -0.06 -7.29
C GLY A 67 7.15 0.35 -7.29
N ILE A 68 6.75 1.32 -6.49
CA ILE A 68 5.36 1.83 -6.42
C ILE A 68 4.99 2.60 -7.70
N GLY A 69 5.95 3.28 -8.29
CA GLY A 69 5.79 3.97 -9.57
C GLY A 69 7.10 4.00 -10.37
N LYS A 70 7.02 4.47 -11.61
CA LYS A 70 8.18 4.71 -12.46
C LYS A 70 8.41 6.21 -12.57
N THR A 71 9.66 6.66 -12.47
CA THR A 71 9.93 8.09 -12.64
C THR A 71 10.55 8.37 -13.99
N ASN A 72 10.28 9.56 -14.51
CA ASN A 72 11.08 10.16 -15.56
C ASN A 72 11.49 11.58 -15.13
N ARG A 73 12.07 12.34 -16.07
CA ARG A 73 12.56 13.70 -15.78
C ARG A 73 11.47 14.64 -15.26
N THR A 74 10.21 14.43 -15.64
CA THR A 74 9.12 15.39 -15.43
C THR A 74 7.89 14.82 -14.74
N THR A 75 7.70 13.51 -14.66
CA THR A 75 6.51 12.86 -14.11
C THR A 75 6.85 11.62 -13.29
N LEU A 76 5.95 11.31 -12.35
CA LEU A 76 5.86 10.04 -11.66
C LEU A 76 4.69 9.27 -12.28
N SER A 77 4.96 8.17 -12.96
CA SER A 77 3.94 7.29 -13.55
C SER A 77 3.50 6.24 -12.53
N VAL A 78 2.19 6.05 -12.42
CA VAL A 78 1.56 5.15 -11.44
C VAL A 78 0.42 4.39 -12.11
N CYS A 79 0.15 3.19 -11.60
CA CYS A 79 -0.98 2.38 -12.03
C CYS A 79 -1.50 1.54 -10.87
N PRO A 80 -2.76 1.06 -10.93
CA PRO A 80 -3.23 0.02 -10.02
C PRO A 80 -2.28 -1.18 -10.10
N ARG A 81 -1.95 -1.73 -8.94
CA ARG A 81 -0.97 -2.82 -8.83
C ARG A 81 -1.40 -3.85 -7.82
N PHE A 82 -0.69 -4.96 -7.82
CA PHE A 82 -0.85 -6.02 -6.83
C PHE A 82 0.36 -6.05 -5.90
N GLY A 83 0.13 -6.45 -4.65
CA GLY A 83 1.18 -6.74 -3.70
C GLY A 83 1.46 -8.23 -3.63
N THR A 84 2.01 -8.68 -2.50
CA THR A 84 2.14 -10.09 -2.16
C THR A 84 1.29 -10.43 -0.94
N LEU A 85 0.83 -11.68 -0.84
CA LEU A 85 0.03 -12.12 0.30
C LEU A 85 0.75 -11.90 1.66
N PRO A 86 2.06 -12.16 1.82
CA PRO A 86 2.77 -11.84 3.06
C PRO A 86 2.81 -10.33 3.36
N ALA A 87 2.97 -9.47 2.35
CA ALA A 87 2.98 -8.02 2.54
C ALA A 87 1.61 -7.52 2.96
N PHE A 88 0.56 -8.03 2.30
CA PHE A 88 -0.83 -7.76 2.67
C PHE A 88 -1.11 -8.18 4.11
N ALA A 89 -0.72 -9.40 4.50
CA ALA A 89 -0.89 -9.89 5.86
C ALA A 89 -0.21 -8.99 6.89
N TYR A 90 1.05 -8.66 6.66
CA TYR A 90 1.84 -7.81 7.57
C TYR A 90 1.22 -6.43 7.75
N ILE A 91 0.86 -5.77 6.64
CA ILE A 91 0.28 -4.41 6.68
C ILE A 91 -1.13 -4.46 7.30
N LEU A 92 -1.91 -5.52 7.06
CA LEU A 92 -3.23 -5.69 7.67
C LEU A 92 -3.13 -5.77 9.19
N TYR A 93 -2.21 -6.58 9.72
CA TYR A 93 -2.01 -6.67 11.17
C TYR A 93 -1.35 -5.41 11.78
N LEU A 94 -0.70 -4.56 10.98
CA LEU A 94 -0.24 -3.24 11.42
C LEU A 94 -1.35 -2.20 11.48
N GLU A 95 -2.33 -2.25 10.56
CA GLU A 95 -3.50 -1.37 10.54
C GLU A 95 -4.56 -1.77 11.58
N PHE A 96 -4.65 -3.07 11.87
CA PHE A 96 -5.62 -3.67 12.79
C PHE A 96 -4.90 -4.51 13.86
N PRO A 97 -4.16 -3.86 14.79
CA PRO A 97 -3.31 -4.55 15.75
C PRO A 97 -4.10 -5.36 16.79
N GLU A 98 -5.30 -4.88 17.14
CA GLU A 98 -6.17 -5.54 18.11
C GLU A 98 -6.99 -6.65 17.44
N PRO A 99 -7.06 -7.86 18.02
CA PRO A 99 -7.99 -8.89 17.58
C PRO A 99 -9.43 -8.37 17.61
N GLY A 100 -10.14 -8.49 16.49
CA GLY A 100 -11.48 -7.93 16.41
C GLY A 100 -12.16 -8.11 15.06
N MET A 101 -13.39 -7.60 15.00
CA MET A 101 -14.21 -7.61 13.80
C MET A 101 -14.14 -6.24 13.12
N TYR A 102 -13.74 -6.24 11.85
CA TYR A 102 -13.47 -5.03 11.09
C TYR A 102 -14.26 -5.04 9.78
N LYS A 103 -14.73 -3.85 9.39
CA LYS A 103 -15.45 -3.64 8.13
C LYS A 103 -14.47 -3.60 6.95
N PHE A 104 -14.88 -4.14 5.80
CA PHE A 104 -14.08 -4.11 4.57
C PHE A 104 -13.74 -2.67 4.16
N GLU A 105 -14.67 -1.74 4.34
CA GLU A 105 -14.50 -0.34 3.97
C GLU A 105 -13.27 0.29 4.64
N ARG A 106 -12.89 -0.15 5.85
CA ARG A 106 -11.68 0.35 6.53
C ARG A 106 -10.40 -0.02 5.79
N VAL A 107 -10.35 -1.20 5.16
CA VAL A 107 -9.21 -1.64 4.35
C VAL A 107 -9.28 -1.00 2.96
N LEU A 108 -10.47 -1.05 2.35
CA LEU A 108 -10.69 -0.61 0.96
C LEU A 108 -10.63 0.90 0.76
N GLN A 109 -10.67 1.70 1.83
CA GLN A 109 -10.50 3.16 1.79
C GLN A 109 -9.25 3.61 2.55
N GLY A 110 -8.43 2.65 3.00
CA GLY A 110 -7.28 2.87 3.85
C GLY A 110 -5.97 3.04 3.10
N PRO A 111 -4.86 3.08 3.85
CA PRO A 111 -3.50 3.24 3.31
C PRO A 111 -3.10 2.21 2.26
N MET A 112 -3.58 0.98 2.34
CA MET A 112 -3.29 -0.07 1.35
C MET A 112 -3.74 0.32 -0.06
N GLN A 113 -4.91 0.94 -0.16
CA GLN A 113 -5.40 1.42 -1.45
C GLN A 113 -4.71 2.72 -1.85
N LYS A 114 -4.66 3.70 -0.94
CA LYS A 114 -4.23 5.07 -1.25
C LYS A 114 -2.72 5.22 -1.40
N TRP A 115 -1.93 4.46 -0.65
CA TRP A 115 -0.47 4.59 -0.65
C TRP A 115 0.20 3.55 -1.53
N LEU A 116 -0.24 2.29 -1.43
CA LEU A 116 0.36 1.18 -2.18
C LEU A 116 -0.30 0.96 -3.55
N LEU A 117 -1.39 1.68 -3.83
CA LEU A 117 -2.14 1.60 -5.09
C LEU A 117 -2.61 0.18 -5.38
N TRP A 118 -2.87 -0.59 -4.31
CA TRP A 118 -3.37 -1.94 -4.44
C TRP A 118 -4.80 -1.93 -4.96
N ASP A 119 -5.03 -2.75 -5.97
CA ASP A 119 -6.36 -2.94 -6.54
C ASP A 119 -7.37 -3.43 -5.50
N GLN A 120 -8.60 -2.91 -5.56
CA GLN A 120 -9.63 -3.25 -4.57
C GLN A 120 -10.09 -4.70 -4.67
N ALA A 121 -10.27 -5.23 -5.88
CA ALA A 121 -10.69 -6.62 -6.06
C ALA A 121 -9.58 -7.56 -5.55
N TRP A 122 -8.32 -7.22 -5.85
CA TRP A 122 -7.17 -7.94 -5.32
C TRP A 122 -7.13 -7.93 -3.78
N ILE A 123 -7.34 -6.78 -3.14
CA ILE A 123 -7.42 -6.68 -1.67
C ILE A 123 -8.48 -7.63 -1.10
N VAL A 124 -9.68 -7.66 -1.72
CA VAL A 124 -10.77 -8.54 -1.30
C VAL A 124 -10.36 -10.01 -1.44
N GLU A 125 -9.77 -10.41 -2.57
CA GLU A 125 -9.25 -11.77 -2.78
C GLU A 125 -8.19 -12.15 -1.74
N GLN A 126 -7.33 -11.19 -1.35
CA GLN A 126 -6.32 -11.47 -0.33
C GLN A 126 -6.92 -11.66 1.06
N LEU A 127 -8.03 -10.98 1.42
CA LEU A 127 -8.74 -11.28 2.68
C LEU A 127 -9.21 -12.73 2.72
N TYR A 128 -9.76 -13.25 1.63
CA TYR A 128 -10.13 -14.66 1.52
C TYR A 128 -8.92 -15.59 1.58
N SER A 129 -7.82 -15.21 0.93
CA SER A 129 -6.56 -15.96 0.97
C SER A 129 -5.99 -16.05 2.40
N LEU A 130 -6.07 -14.97 3.18
CA LEU A 130 -5.67 -14.98 4.60
C LEU A 130 -6.58 -15.84 5.47
N ARG A 131 -7.88 -15.93 5.15
CA ARG A 131 -8.79 -16.87 5.81
C ARG A 131 -8.39 -18.32 5.53
N GLN A 132 -8.09 -18.65 4.28
CA GLN A 132 -7.63 -19.99 3.91
C GLN A 132 -6.29 -20.33 4.59
N ALA A 133 -5.39 -19.36 4.70
CA ALA A 133 -4.13 -19.47 5.45
C ALA A 133 -4.32 -19.50 6.98
N ARG A 134 -5.56 -19.47 7.48
CA ARG A 134 -5.92 -19.44 8.92
C ARG A 134 -5.34 -18.26 9.68
N LEU A 135 -4.96 -17.19 8.97
CA LEU A 135 -4.59 -15.91 9.57
C LEU A 135 -5.85 -15.15 9.98
N LEU A 136 -6.88 -15.11 9.13
CA LEU A 136 -8.19 -14.58 9.52
C LEU A 136 -9.10 -15.70 10.02
N SER A 137 -9.90 -15.42 11.04
CA SER A 137 -10.84 -16.38 11.60
C SER A 137 -12.12 -16.47 10.78
N LYS A 138 -12.60 -15.32 10.27
CA LYS A 138 -13.80 -15.22 9.45
C LYS A 138 -13.66 -14.11 8.42
N VAL A 139 -14.25 -14.33 7.26
CA VAL A 139 -14.54 -13.32 6.24
C VAL A 139 -15.99 -13.54 5.84
N SER A 140 -16.82 -12.51 5.97
CA SER A 140 -18.27 -12.58 5.83
C SER A 140 -18.74 -11.43 4.95
N GLU A 141 -19.55 -11.77 3.95
CA GLU A 141 -20.28 -10.81 3.12
C GLU A 141 -21.75 -11.24 3.20
N ILE A 142 -22.51 -10.63 4.10
CA ILE A 142 -23.94 -10.90 4.24
C ILE A 142 -24.66 -9.56 4.10
N ASP A 143 -25.63 -9.50 3.18
CA ASP A 143 -26.39 -8.31 2.82
C ASP A 143 -25.45 -7.14 2.44
N SER A 144 -25.64 -5.97 3.06
CA SER A 144 -24.80 -4.77 2.89
C SER A 144 -23.60 -4.72 3.86
N HIS A 145 -23.37 -5.78 4.65
CA HIS A 145 -22.33 -5.80 5.68
C HIS A 145 -21.19 -6.77 5.32
N ARG A 146 -20.06 -6.20 4.90
CA ARG A 146 -18.83 -6.93 4.60
C ARG A 146 -17.80 -6.74 5.71
N GLN A 147 -17.41 -7.84 6.34
CA GLN A 147 -16.57 -7.82 7.53
C GLN A 147 -15.58 -8.99 7.56
N PHE A 148 -14.42 -8.75 8.16
CA PHE A 148 -13.42 -9.76 8.46
C PHE A 148 -13.08 -9.75 9.94
N THR A 149 -12.60 -10.89 10.45
CA THR A 149 -12.26 -11.04 11.86
C THR A 149 -10.81 -11.48 12.00
N THR A 150 -10.01 -10.66 12.68
CA THR A 150 -8.65 -11.00 13.10
C THR A 150 -8.73 -11.71 14.46
N ARG A 151 -7.82 -12.66 14.70
CA ARG A 151 -7.76 -13.40 15.98
C ARG A 151 -6.39 -13.33 16.66
N PHE A 152 -5.43 -12.72 15.98
CA PHE A 152 -4.05 -12.64 16.41
C PHE A 152 -3.67 -11.18 16.53
N SER A 153 -2.76 -10.87 17.44
CA SER A 153 -1.93 -9.68 17.35
C SER A 153 -0.92 -9.83 16.20
N LEU A 154 -0.28 -8.73 15.80
CA LEU A 154 0.82 -8.78 14.81
C LEU A 154 1.94 -9.74 15.25
N ALA A 155 2.31 -9.73 16.53
CA ALA A 155 3.35 -10.60 17.08
C ALA A 155 3.00 -12.09 16.90
N GLU A 156 1.77 -12.48 17.22
CA GLU A 156 1.30 -13.87 17.09
C GLU A 156 1.08 -14.29 15.63
N ALA A 157 0.79 -13.33 14.74
CA ALA A 157 0.65 -13.57 13.32
C ALA A 157 2.01 -13.75 12.61
N MET A 158 3.12 -13.33 13.23
CA MET A 158 4.39 -13.18 12.53
C MET A 158 4.98 -14.49 12.03
N ASP A 159 5.00 -15.53 12.87
CA ASP A 159 5.50 -16.85 12.47
C ASP A 159 4.75 -17.39 11.24
N ARG A 160 3.45 -17.11 11.15
CA ARG A 160 2.60 -17.51 10.02
C ARG A 160 2.88 -16.66 8.78
N ILE A 161 3.12 -15.36 8.95
CA ILE A 161 3.46 -14.45 7.85
C ILE A 161 4.83 -14.83 7.26
N VAL A 162 5.82 -15.12 8.10
CA VAL A 162 7.14 -15.58 7.67
C VAL A 162 7.02 -16.90 6.90
N ALA A 163 6.27 -17.87 7.43
CA ALA A 163 6.02 -19.14 6.74
C ALA A 163 5.30 -18.95 5.38
N LEU A 164 4.45 -17.92 5.22
CA LEU A 164 3.85 -17.59 3.92
C LEU A 164 4.87 -16.99 2.94
N ALA A 165 5.82 -16.21 3.43
CA ALA A 165 6.88 -15.61 2.62
C ALA A 165 7.87 -16.69 2.12
N GLU A 166 8.23 -17.64 2.97
CA GLU A 166 9.11 -18.76 2.63
C GLU A 166 8.48 -19.72 1.60
N LYS A 167 7.17 -19.91 1.66
CA LYS A 167 6.42 -20.73 0.70
C LYS A 167 6.13 -20.03 -0.64
N ASN A 168 6.26 -18.70 -0.69
CA ASN A 168 6.02 -17.91 -1.89
C ASN A 168 7.21 -16.97 -2.21
N PRO A 169 8.41 -17.52 -2.50
CA PRO A 169 9.58 -16.68 -2.76
C PRO A 169 9.52 -15.92 -4.09
N GLY A 170 8.49 -16.12 -4.94
CA GLY A 170 8.55 -15.75 -6.36
C GLY A 170 7.27 -15.22 -7.03
N PHE A 171 6.35 -14.54 -6.33
CA PHE A 171 5.24 -13.83 -7.01
C PHE A 171 5.63 -12.42 -7.50
N SER A 172 6.86 -12.26 -8.00
CA SER A 172 7.38 -11.03 -8.59
C SER A 172 7.63 -11.14 -10.11
N GLU A 173 7.33 -12.29 -10.73
CA GLU A 173 7.75 -12.56 -12.13
C GLU A 173 6.60 -12.87 -13.11
N LYS A 174 5.33 -12.75 -12.71
CA LYS A 174 4.18 -13.02 -13.61
C LYS A 174 3.20 -11.85 -13.77
N ALA A 175 3.70 -10.62 -13.84
CA ALA A 175 2.93 -9.45 -14.26
C ALA A 175 3.63 -8.66 -15.40
N GLY A 176 4.41 -9.35 -16.22
CA GLY A 176 5.18 -8.76 -17.30
C GLY A 176 5.26 -9.65 -18.54
N VAL A 177 4.14 -10.24 -18.96
CA VAL A 177 4.00 -10.75 -20.34
C VAL A 177 2.58 -10.48 -20.80
N LEU A 178 2.40 -9.36 -21.50
CA LEU A 178 1.46 -9.28 -22.61
C LEU A 178 2.23 -8.67 -23.78
N ASN A 179 2.33 -9.48 -24.83
CA ASN A 179 2.80 -9.10 -26.17
C ASN A 179 1.98 -7.96 -26.74
#